data_AF-A0A256ZB25-F1
#
_entry.id   AF-A0A256ZB25-F1
#
_cell.length_a   1.000
_cell.length_b   1.000
_cell.length_c   1.000
_cell.angle_alpha   90.00
_cell.angle_beta   90.00
_cell.angle_gamma   90.00
#
_symmetry.space_group_name_H-M   'P 1'
#
loop_
_entity.id
_entity.type
_entity.pdbx_description
1 polymer ?
#
loop_
_entity_poly.entity_id
_entity_poly.type
_entity_poly.pdbx_seq_one_letter_code
_entity_poly.pdbx_strand_id
1 'polypeptide(L)'
;MGEEQVRLWRRSYDVAPPGGEALKDTAQRTIPFFKRVIVPYLEKGNVLISAHGNSLRSIVMYLDSLTPEEVLNLEIPTGVPIIYFYRDGEFTKEG
;
A
#
# COMPACT_ATOMS: atom_id res chain seq x y z
N MET A 1 -11.83 -26.28 1.34
CA MET A 1 -11.12 -26.03 0.07
C MET A 1 -11.41 -24.64 -0.53
N GLY A 2 -12.58 -24.02 -0.32
CA GLY A 2 -12.86 -22.66 -0.85
C GLY A 2 -12.31 -21.49 -0.01
N GLU A 3 -12.40 -21.55 1.31
CA GLU A 3 -12.02 -20.41 2.18
C GLU A 3 -10.53 -20.08 2.15
N GLU A 4 -9.67 -21.11 2.12
CA GLU A 4 -8.22 -20.94 2.03
C GLU A 4 -7.80 -20.30 0.70
N GLN A 5 -8.44 -20.70 -0.40
CA GLN A 5 -8.24 -20.12 -1.73
C GLN A 5 -8.67 -18.65 -1.77
N VAL A 6 -9.82 -18.32 -1.18
CA VAL A 6 -10.31 -16.94 -1.10
C VAL A 6 -9.38 -16.10 -0.22
N ARG A 7 -8.88 -16.66 0.88
CA ARG A 7 -7.89 -15.99 1.74
C ARG A 7 -6.60 -15.71 0.99
N LEU A 8 -6.13 -16.67 0.20
CA LEU A 8 -4.96 -16.51 -0.66
C LEU A 8 -5.15 -15.36 -1.65
N TRP A 9 -6.26 -15.34 -2.40
CA TRP A 9 -6.57 -14.26 -3.34
C TRP A 9 -6.67 -12.87 -2.68
N ARG A 10 -7.23 -12.80 -1.47
CA ARG A 10 -7.44 -11.52 -0.78
C ARG A 10 -6.18 -10.94 -0.17
N ARG A 11 -5.29 -11.80 0.31
CA ARG A 11 -4.15 -11.37 1.12
C ARG A 11 -2.83 -11.47 0.38
N SER A 12 -2.68 -12.41 -0.55
CA SER A 12 -1.44 -12.64 -1.30
C SER A 12 -0.94 -11.40 -2.02
N TYR A 13 0.38 -11.27 -2.07
CA TYR A 13 1.04 -10.26 -2.87
C TYR A 13 0.89 -10.52 -4.38
N ASP A 14 1.01 -11.78 -4.81
CA ASP A 14 1.17 -12.16 -6.22
C ASP A 14 0.10 -13.13 -6.76
N VAL A 15 -0.78 -13.64 -5.89
CA VAL A 15 -1.84 -14.57 -6.31
C VAL A 15 -3.16 -13.83 -6.51
N ALA A 16 -3.55 -13.65 -7.77
CA ALA A 16 -4.80 -13.00 -8.16
C ALA A 16 -5.99 -13.99 -8.17
N PRO A 17 -7.22 -13.52 -7.93
CA PRO A 17 -8.42 -14.28 -8.25
C PRO A 17 -8.64 -14.37 -9.77
N PRO A 18 -9.42 -15.35 -10.27
CA PRO A 18 -9.74 -15.46 -11.69
C PRO A 18 -10.34 -14.17 -12.25
N GLY A 19 -9.67 -13.58 -13.25
CA GLY A 19 -10.10 -12.33 -13.89
C GLY A 19 -9.89 -11.05 -13.06
N GLY A 20 -9.24 -11.13 -11.89
CA GLY A 20 -8.91 -9.97 -11.07
C GLY A 20 -7.41 -9.66 -11.06
N GLU A 21 -7.01 -8.76 -10.16
CA GLU A 21 -5.62 -8.35 -9.98
C GLU A 21 -5.07 -8.78 -8.61
N ALA A 22 -3.78 -9.05 -8.54
CA ALA A 22 -3.05 -9.21 -7.28
C ALA A 22 -2.58 -7.85 -6.75
N LEU A 23 -2.10 -7.82 -5.49
CA LEU A 23 -1.54 -6.59 -4.91
C LEU A 23 -0.32 -6.10 -5.72
N LYS A 24 0.49 -7.02 -6.26
CA LYS A 24 1.63 -6.73 -7.14
C LYS A 24 1.23 -5.91 -8.37
N ASP A 25 0.13 -6.27 -9.01
CA ASP A 25 -0.35 -5.57 -10.21
C ASP A 25 -0.79 -4.14 -9.86
N THR A 26 -1.48 -3.99 -8.73
CA THR A 26 -1.79 -2.66 -8.17
C THR A 26 -0.50 -1.88 -7.87
N ALA A 27 0.48 -2.50 -7.21
CA ALA A 27 1.74 -1.88 -6.82
C ALA A 27 2.55 -1.34 -8.00
N GLN A 28 2.51 -2.03 -9.14
CA GLN A 28 3.18 -1.61 -10.39
C GLN A 28 2.71 -0.25 -10.91
N ARG A 29 1.47 0.17 -10.60
CA ARG A 29 0.94 1.47 -11.02
C ARG A 29 0.90 2.49 -9.89
N THR A 30 0.64 2.08 -8.65
CA THR A 30 0.48 2.99 -7.51
C THR A 30 1.81 3.52 -6.98
N ILE A 31 2.83 2.65 -6.86
CA ILE A 31 4.14 3.06 -6.32
C ILE A 31 4.83 4.08 -7.24
N PRO A 32 4.88 3.87 -8.58
CA PRO A 32 5.44 4.88 -9.47
C PRO A 32 4.67 6.20 -9.44
N PHE A 33 3.33 6.14 -9.38
CA PHE A 33 2.50 7.35 -9.24
C PHE A 33 2.83 8.10 -7.93
N PHE A 34 2.88 7.38 -6.80
CA PHE A 34 3.25 7.96 -5.51
C PHE A 34 4.61 8.66 -5.57
N LYS A 35 5.64 7.98 -6.10
CA LYS A 35 7.00 8.54 -6.24
C LYS A 35 7.06 9.76 -7.17
N ARG A 36 6.43 9.70 -8.34
CA ARG A 36 6.52 10.77 -9.33
C ARG A 36 5.65 11.98 -9.03
N VAL A 37 4.50 11.75 -8.43
CA VAL A 37 3.48 12.80 -8.26
C VAL A 37 3.46 13.25 -6.81
N ILE A 38 3.29 12.33 -5.86
CA ILE A 38 3.05 12.69 -4.46
C ILE A 38 4.32 13.19 -3.75
N VAL A 39 5.45 12.48 -3.90
CA VAL A 39 6.71 12.86 -3.23
C VAL A 39 7.12 14.32 -3.53
N PRO A 40 7.09 14.81 -4.79
CA PRO A 40 7.38 16.22 -5.08
C PRO A 40 6.41 17.23 -4.45
N TYR A 41 5.18 16.84 -4.10
CA TYR A 41 4.26 17.72 -3.38
C TYR A 41 4.54 17.76 -1.88
N LEU A 42 5.15 16.71 -1.30
CA LEU A 42 5.53 16.70 0.13
C LEU A 42 6.57 17.77 0.45
N GLU A 43 7.45 18.10 -0.51
CA GLU A 43 8.40 19.22 -0.40
C GLU A 43 7.73 20.60 -0.30
N LYS A 44 6.46 20.69 -0.73
CA LYS A 44 5.68 21.94 -0.74
C LYS A 44 4.71 22.04 0.42
N GLY A 45 4.48 20.96 1.15
CA GLY A 45 3.55 20.91 2.27
C GLY A 45 2.90 19.54 2.48
N ASN A 46 1.84 19.51 3.28
CA ASN A 46 1.18 18.27 3.68
C ASN A 46 0.25 17.74 2.57
N VAL A 47 0.25 16.41 2.38
CA VAL A 47 -0.61 15.73 1.40
C VAL A 47 -1.53 14.74 2.11
N LEU A 48 -2.83 14.80 1.80
CA LEU A 48 -3.82 13.80 2.20
C LEU A 48 -4.07 12.83 1.03
N ILE A 49 -3.95 11.53 1.29
CA ILE A 49 -4.21 10.48 0.29
C ILE A 49 -5.46 9.72 0.71
N SER A 50 -6.46 9.67 -0.18
CA SER A 50 -7.64 8.84 -0.04
C SER A 50 -7.73 7.87 -1.21
N ALA A 51 -7.77 6.57 -0.92
CA ALA A 51 -7.81 5.51 -1.91
C ALA A 51 -8.42 4.23 -1.34
N HIS A 52 -8.52 3.19 -2.18
CA HIS A 52 -9.04 1.88 -1.80
C HIS A 52 -7.93 0.97 -1.23
N GLY A 53 -8.34 -0.13 -0.58
CA GLY A 53 -7.47 -1.04 0.18
C GLY A 53 -6.16 -1.43 -0.52
N ASN A 54 -6.20 -2.03 -1.71
CA ASN A 54 -4.97 -2.46 -2.40
C ASN A 54 -4.05 -1.29 -2.77
N SER A 55 -4.62 -0.13 -3.08
CA SER A 55 -3.81 1.05 -3.39
C SER A 55 -3.10 1.56 -2.14
N LEU A 56 -3.82 1.70 -1.02
CA LEU A 56 -3.20 2.08 0.25
C LEU A 56 -2.20 1.03 0.73
N ARG A 57 -2.53 -0.27 0.66
CA ARG A 57 -1.62 -1.37 1.03
C ARG A 57 -0.32 -1.33 0.24
N SER A 58 -0.39 -1.10 -1.08
CA SER A 58 0.82 -1.01 -1.91
C SER A 58 1.70 0.19 -1.57
N ILE A 59 1.09 1.33 -1.20
CA ILE A 59 1.84 2.52 -0.77
C ILE A 59 2.45 2.29 0.61
N VAL A 60 1.67 1.78 1.58
CA VAL A 60 2.16 1.45 2.93
C VAL A 60 3.26 0.38 2.88
N MET A 61 3.12 -0.65 2.04
CA MET A 61 4.18 -1.64 1.79
C MET A 61 5.48 -0.97 1.33
N TYR A 62 5.39 0.01 0.44
CA TYR A 62 6.55 0.77 -0.01
C TYR A 62 7.14 1.67 1.09
N LEU A 63 6.30 2.35 1.87
CA LEU A 63 6.74 3.27 2.93
C LEU A 63 7.36 2.53 4.11
N ASP A 64 6.74 1.43 4.54
CA ASP A 64 7.19 0.61 5.67
C ASP A 64 8.25 -0.43 5.22
N SER A 65 8.65 -0.42 3.93
CA SER A 65 9.61 -1.37 3.32
C SER A 65 9.28 -2.86 3.57
N LEU A 66 7.99 -3.20 3.54
CA LEU A 66 7.51 -4.54 3.87
C LEU A 66 7.80 -5.56 2.76
N THR A 67 8.10 -6.79 3.16
CA THR A 67 8.20 -7.94 2.25
C THR A 67 6.82 -8.39 1.75
N PRO A 68 6.76 -9.19 0.66
CA PRO A 68 5.53 -9.85 0.22
C PRO A 68 4.83 -10.67 1.31
N GLU A 69 5.59 -11.26 2.23
CA GLU A 69 5.07 -12.05 3.36
C GLU A 69 4.53 -11.15 4.47
N GLU A 70 5.20 -10.04 4.77
CA GLU A 70 4.77 -9.08 5.80
C GLU A 70 3.50 -8.32 5.38
N VAL A 71 3.38 -7.95 4.10
CA VAL A 71 2.20 -7.23 3.60
C VAL A 71 0.92 -8.08 3.64
N LEU A 72 1.03 -9.42 3.76
CA LEU A 72 -0.12 -10.32 3.96
C LEU A 72 -0.89 -9.96 5.24
N ASN A 73 -0.13 -9.61 6.27
CA ASN A 73 -0.64 -9.32 7.61
C ASN A 73 -0.90 -7.82 7.83
N LEU A 74 -0.56 -6.98 6.84
CA LEU A 74 -0.87 -5.55 6.90
C LEU A 74 -2.40 -5.34 6.90
N GLU A 75 -2.88 -4.69 7.96
CA GLU A 75 -4.26 -4.23 8.08
C GLU A 75 -4.29 -2.70 8.11
N ILE A 76 -5.15 -2.14 7.26
CA ILE A 76 -5.41 -0.71 7.22
C ILE A 76 -6.81 -0.48 7.79
N PRO A 77 -6.94 0.07 9.00
CA PRO A 77 -8.24 0.32 9.60
C PRO A 77 -9.06 1.30 8.75
N THR A 78 -10.37 1.05 8.66
CA THR A 78 -11.28 1.95 7.96
C THR A 78 -11.59 3.17 8.83
N GLY A 79 -11.49 4.37 8.26
CA GLY A 79 -11.85 5.61 8.96
C GLY A 79 -10.80 6.11 9.97
N VAL A 80 -9.64 5.45 10.05
CA VAL A 80 -8.52 5.89 10.89
C VAL A 80 -7.36 6.30 9.96
N PRO A 81 -6.89 7.55 10.03
CA PRO A 81 -5.76 7.98 9.20
C PRO A 81 -4.46 7.33 9.68
N ILE A 82 -3.59 6.99 8.73
CA ILE A 82 -2.20 6.62 9.00
C ILE A 82 -1.34 7.83 8.64
N ILE A 83 -0.54 8.30 9.59
CA ILE A 83 0.26 9.53 9.43
C ILE A 83 1.72 9.14 9.23
N TYR A 84 2.33 9.77 8.21
CA TYR A 84 3.74 9.63 7.88
C TYR A 84 4.38 11.01 7.85
N PHE A 85 5.56 11.13 8.45
CA PHE A 85 6.44 12.28 8.31
C PHE A 85 7.45 12.02 7.20
N TYR A 86 7.69 13.04 6.37
CA TYR A 86 8.68 13.00 5.30
C TYR A 86 9.76 14.03 5.58
N ARG A 87 11.03 13.61 5.64
CA ARG A 87 12.19 14.49 5.84
C ARG A 87 13.38 13.95 5.05
N ASP A 88 14.00 14.79 4.23
CA ASP A 88 15.24 14.49 3.50
C ASP A 88 15.22 13.17 2.71
N GLY A 89 14.07 12.81 2.12
CA GLY A 89 13.91 11.56 1.37
C GLY A 89 13.46 10.34 2.20
N GLU A 90 13.39 10.48 3.53
CA GLU A 90 13.01 9.40 4.44
C GLU A 90 11.59 9.57 4.96
N PHE A 91 10.91 8.44 5.15
CA PHE A 91 9.57 8.37 5.72
C PHE A 91 9.61 7.74 7.11
N THR A 92 8.97 8.38 8.08
CA THR A 92 8.76 7.82 9.42
C THR A 92 7.28 7.80 9.76
N LYS A 93 6.80 6.70 10.31
CA LYS A 93 5.40 6.51 10.67
C LYS A 93 5.12 7.11 12.05
N GLU A 94 4.00 7.80 12.21
CA GLU A 94 3.51 8.20 13.52
C GLU A 94 3.09 6.95 14.30
N GLY A 95 3.61 6.83 15.53
CA GLY A 95 3.39 5.68 16.42
C GLY A 95 2.10 5.73 17.20
#